data_AF-A0A353W3C7-F1
#
_entry.id   AF-A0A353W3C7-F1
#
_cell.length_a   1.000
_cell.length_b   1.000
_cell.length_c   1.000
_cell.angle_alpha   90.00
_cell.angle_beta   90.00
_cell.angle_gamma   90.00
#
_symmetry.space_group_name_H-M   'P 1'
#
loop_
_entity.id
_entity.type
_entity.pdbx_description
1 polymer ?
#
loop_
_entity_poly.entity_id
_entity_poly.type
_entity_poly.pdbx_seq_one_letter_code
_entity_poly.pdbx_strand_id
1 'polypeptide(L)'
;MVKLVRLIAKAIVSNSDMIKSYKSCRAKAGTFGKIFVLKNNQPDAVLYSIAEYERISEFIEQLDDVAVKNLTDFDEILPKTGK
;
A
#
# COMPACT_ATOMS: atom_id res chain seq x y z
N MET A 1 18.51 -4.91 2.53
CA MET A 1 17.72 -6.16 2.60
C MET A 1 16.26 -5.79 2.29
N VAL A 2 15.81 -5.96 1.04
CA VAL A 2 14.42 -5.62 0.65
C VAL A 2 13.49 -6.66 1.27
N LYS A 3 12.60 -6.21 2.15
CA LYS A 3 11.66 -7.06 2.89
C LYS A 3 10.68 -7.69 1.90
N LEU A 4 10.47 -9.00 2.01
CA LEU A 4 9.48 -9.74 1.23
C LEU A 4 8.11 -9.06 1.36
N VAL A 5 7.46 -8.77 0.22
CA VAL A 5 6.08 -8.27 0.21
C VAL A 5 5.20 -9.30 0.92
N ARG A 6 4.69 -8.96 2.11
CA ARG A 6 3.71 -9.80 2.80
C ARG A 6 2.37 -9.71 2.08
N LEU A 7 2.10 -10.72 1.26
CA LEU A 7 0.82 -10.88 0.59
C LEU A 7 -0.19 -11.48 1.58
N ILE A 8 -1.26 -10.74 1.88
CA ILE A 8 -2.43 -11.31 2.55
C ILE A 8 -3.24 -11.99 1.46
N ALA A 9 -3.40 -13.32 1.50
CA ALA A 9 -4.11 -14.07 0.47
C ALA A 9 -5.53 -13.53 0.22
N LYS A 10 -6.21 -13.10 1.29
CA LYS A 10 -7.53 -12.45 1.20
C LYS A 10 -7.53 -11.14 0.42
N ALA A 11 -6.38 -10.47 0.28
CA ALA A 11 -6.21 -9.22 -0.43
C ALA A 11 -5.64 -9.41 -1.85
N ILE A 12 -5.68 -10.62 -2.42
CA ILE A 12 -5.24 -10.90 -3.79
C ILE A 12 -6.46 -10.93 -4.73
N VAL A 13 -6.31 -10.40 -5.94
CA VAL A 13 -7.26 -10.50 -7.07
C VAL A 13 -6.49 -10.73 -8.38
N SER A 14 -7.13 -11.31 -9.39
CA SER A 14 -6.55 -11.36 -10.74
C SER A 14 -6.77 -10.04 -11.49
N ASN A 15 -5.97 -9.78 -12.51
CA ASN A 15 -6.17 -8.64 -13.42
C ASN A 15 -7.57 -8.69 -14.08
N SER A 16 -8.03 -9.87 -14.49
CA SER A 16 -9.38 -10.05 -15.05
C SER A 16 -10.49 -9.73 -14.04
N ASP A 17 -10.34 -10.10 -12.77
CA ASP A 17 -11.31 -9.76 -11.71
C ASP A 17 -11.35 -8.25 -11.46
N MET A 18 -10.19 -7.60 -11.48
CA MET A 18 -10.07 -6.16 -11.31
C MET A 18 -10.84 -5.40 -12.41
N ILE A 19 -10.75 -5.85 -13.66
CA ILE A 19 -11.46 -5.26 -14.80
C ILE A 19 -12.97 -5.53 -14.71
N LYS A 20 -13.36 -6.78 -14.43
CA LYS A 20 -14.78 -7.20 -14.45
C LYS A 20 -15.57 -6.75 -13.21
N SER A 21 -14.90 -6.63 -12.07
CA SER A 21 -15.51 -6.42 -10.75
C SER A 21 -14.83 -5.28 -9.99
N TYR A 22 -14.57 -4.17 -10.71
CA TYR A 22 -13.85 -3.02 -10.17
C TYR A 22 -14.42 -2.50 -8.85
N LYS A 23 -15.74 -2.30 -8.76
CA LYS A 23 -16.39 -1.77 -7.53
C LYS A 23 -16.15 -2.65 -6.31
N SER A 24 -16.26 -3.96 -6.47
CA SER A 24 -16.01 -4.93 -5.38
C SER A 24 -14.54 -4.96 -4.99
N CYS A 25 -13.62 -4.88 -5.96
CA CYS A 25 -12.19 -4.77 -5.70
C CYS A 25 -11.83 -3.48 -4.96
N ARG A 26 -12.44 -2.35 -5.33
CA ARG A 26 -12.27 -1.07 -4.63
C ARG A 26 -12.76 -1.14 -3.18
N ALA A 27 -13.94 -1.73 -2.94
CA ALA A 27 -14.46 -1.93 -1.59
C ALA A 27 -13.52 -2.82 -0.75
N LYS A 28 -13.01 -3.89 -1.35
CA LYS A 28 -12.03 -4.80 -0.76
C LYS A 28 -10.72 -4.07 -0.40
N ALA A 29 -10.23 -3.19 -1.27
CA ALA A 29 -9.08 -2.33 -0.96
C ALA A 29 -9.38 -1.39 0.22
N GLY A 30 -10.61 -0.88 0.33
CA GLY A 30 -11.04 -0.13 1.52
C GLY A 30 -10.97 -0.94 2.81
N THR A 31 -11.36 -2.22 2.79
CA THR A 31 -11.30 -3.11 3.96
C THR A 31 -9.88 -3.50 4.35
N PHE A 32 -9.01 -3.81 3.38
CA PHE A 32 -7.66 -4.31 3.64
C PHE A 32 -6.57 -3.22 3.58
N GLY A 33 -6.94 -1.95 3.34
CA GLY A 33 -6.03 -0.85 3.01
C GLY A 33 -5.47 -0.92 1.58
N LYS A 34 -5.12 -2.13 1.12
CA LYS A 34 -4.66 -2.42 -0.24
C LYS A 34 -5.01 -3.82 -0.71
N ILE A 35 -5.02 -4.02 -2.02
CA ILE A 35 -5.07 -5.34 -2.66
C ILE A 35 -3.98 -5.50 -3.72
N PHE A 36 -3.52 -6.73 -3.92
CA PHE A 36 -2.57 -7.11 -4.94
C PHE A 36 -3.29 -7.64 -6.17
N VAL A 37 -2.95 -7.10 -7.33
CA VAL A 37 -3.45 -7.53 -8.63
C VAL A 37 -2.41 -8.43 -9.27
N LEU A 38 -2.78 -9.67 -9.56
CA LEU A 38 -1.91 -10.62 -10.24
C LEU A 38 -2.16 -10.66 -11.75
N LYS A 39 -1.10 -10.79 -12.52
CA LYS A 39 -1.12 -11.11 -13.95
C LYS A 39 -0.17 -12.29 -14.17
N ASN A 40 -0.65 -13.34 -14.84
CA ASN A 40 0.11 -14.58 -15.04
C ASN A 40 0.67 -15.17 -13.72
N ASN A 41 -0.15 -15.18 -12.66
CA ASN A 41 0.20 -15.64 -11.30
C ASN A 41 1.35 -14.87 -10.63
N GLN A 42 1.72 -13.70 -11.14
CA GLN A 42 2.73 -12.84 -10.55
C GLN A 42 2.12 -11.49 -10.13
N PRO A 43 2.59 -10.87 -9.03
CA PRO A 43 2.19 -9.51 -8.67
C PRO A 43 2.54 -8.53 -9.80
N ASP A 44 1.53 -7.82 -10.28
CA ASP A 44 1.64 -6.89 -11.42
C ASP A 44 1.36 -5.45 -10.96
N ALA A 45 0.38 -5.29 -10.07
CA ALA A 45 0.01 -3.99 -9.51
C ALA A 45 -0.52 -4.10 -8.07
N VAL A 46 -0.64 -2.95 -7.40
CA VAL A 46 -1.27 -2.81 -6.09
C VAL A 46 -2.31 -1.70 -6.18
N LEU A 47 -3.54 -1.98 -5.75
CA LEU A 47 -4.58 -0.97 -5.60
C LEU A 47 -4.68 -0.60 -4.12
N TYR A 48 -4.48 0.68 -3.81
CA TYR A 48 -4.67 1.25 -2.49
C TYR A 48 -6.07 1.88 -2.36
N SER A 49 -6.61 1.85 -1.15
CA SER A 49 -7.65 2.81 -0.78
C SER A 49 -7.06 4.22 -0.74
N ILE A 50 -7.87 5.25 -0.98
CA ILE A 50 -7.37 6.63 -0.98
C ILE A 50 -6.79 7.02 0.39
N ALA A 51 -7.46 6.64 1.48
CA ALA A 51 -6.99 6.93 2.84
C ALA A 51 -5.64 6.25 3.14
N GLU A 52 -5.44 5.02 2.68
CA GLU A 52 -4.15 4.34 2.86
C GLU A 52 -3.06 4.94 1.96
N TYR A 53 -3.42 5.39 0.75
CA TYR A 53 -2.50 6.11 -0.12
C TYR A 53 -2.04 7.43 0.52
N GLU A 54 -2.98 8.25 1.01
CA GLU A 54 -2.69 9.53 1.67
C GLU A 54 -1.77 9.34 2.88
N ARG A 55 -2.05 8.35 3.73
CA ARG A 55 -1.21 7.99 4.89
C ARG A 55 0.23 7.65 4.48
N ILE A 56 0.40 6.98 3.34
CA ILE A 56 1.73 6.58 2.84
C ILE A 56 2.41 7.74 2.12
N SER A 57 1.68 8.54 1.34
CA SER A 57 2.24 9.68 0.59
C SER A 57 2.74 10.75 1.55
N GLU A 58 1.96 11.08 2.58
CA GLU A 58 2.37 12.04 3.62
C GLU A 58 3.67 11.57 4.31
N PHE A 59 3.78 10.28 4.61
CA PHE A 59 5.00 9.72 5.19
C PHE A 59 6.20 9.80 4.24
N ILE A 60 6.01 9.52 2.95
CA ILE A 60 7.08 9.63 1.95
C ILE A 60 7.56 11.08 1.81
N GLU A 61 6.64 12.03 1.74
CA GLU A 61 6.96 13.46 1.67
C GLU A 61 7.75 13.92 2.91
N GLN A 62 7.36 13.48 4.11
CA GLN A 62 8.09 13.76 5.34
C GLN A 62 9.50 13.14 5.36
N LEU A 63 9.67 11.94 4.79
CA LEU A 63 10.98 11.30 4.68
C LEU A 63 11.92 12.07 3.76
N ASP A 64 11.43 12.62 2.65
CA ASP A 64 12.25 13.43 1.75
C ASP A 64 12.74 14.70 2.45
N ASP A 65 11.90 15.36 3.24
CA ASP A 65 12.26 16.53 4.04
C ASP A 65 13.32 16.23 5.13
N VAL A 66 13.23 15.05 5.75
CA VAL A 66 14.16 14.60 6.81
C VAL A 66 15.47 14.07 6.23
N ALA A 67 15.44 13.45 5.04
CA ALA A 67 16.66 13.11 4.31
C ALA A 67 17.50 14.37 4.00
N VAL A 68 16.85 15.52 3.80
CA VAL A 68 17.51 16.83 3.63
C VAL A 68 17.96 17.45 4.96
N LYS A 69 17.29 17.14 6.08
CA LYS A 69 17.58 17.66 7.43
C LYS A 69 18.04 16.54 8.35
N ASN A 70 19.36 16.29 8.41
CA ASN A 70 20.09 15.41 9.35
C ASN A 70 19.25 14.44 10.22
N LEU A 71 19.48 13.14 9.99
CA LEU A 71 18.77 11.96 10.48
C LEU A 71 18.77 11.70 12.01
N THR A 72 18.42 12.67 12.85
CA THR A 72 18.36 12.47 14.31
C THR A 72 16.97 12.09 14.87
N ASP A 73 15.87 12.31 14.13
CA ASP A 73 14.51 12.18 14.68
C ASP A 73 13.60 11.19 13.91
N PHE A 74 14.16 10.04 13.52
CA PHE A 74 13.44 9.01 12.76
C PHE A 74 12.19 8.44 13.45
N ASP A 75 12.16 8.43 14.78
CA ASP A 75 11.06 7.86 15.56
C ASP A 75 9.78 8.72 15.53
N GLU A 76 9.89 10.02 15.21
CA GLU A 76 8.72 10.91 15.14
C GLU A 76 7.90 10.73 13.86
N ILE A 77 8.54 10.26 12.80
CA ILE A 77 8.00 10.25 11.44
C ILE A 77 7.34 8.91 11.13
N LEU A 78 7.73 7.83 11.83
CA LEU A 78 7.21 6.50 11.56
C LEU A 78 5.67 6.49 11.65
N PRO A 79 4.98 5.90 10.64
CA PRO A 79 3.53 5.88 10.65
C PRO A 79 3.06 5.09 11.86
N LYS A 80 2.42 5.80 12.79
CA LYS A 80 1.84 5.19 13.99
C LYS A 80 0.80 4.18 13.52
N THR A 81 0.94 2.95 14.01
CA THR A 81 0.24 1.78 13.50
C THR A 81 -1.27 2.05 13.51
N GLY A 82 -1.91 1.92 12.34
CA GLY A 82 -3.37 1.95 12.24
C GLY A 82 -3.96 0.74 12.99
N LYS A 83 -5.01 0.99 13.79
CA LYS A 83 -5.87 -0.06 14.35
C LYS A 83 -6.63 -0.78 13.24
#